data_AF-A0A1H8U5W8-F1
#
_entry.id   AF-A0A1H8U5W8-F1
#
_cell.length_a   1.000
_cell.length_b   1.000
_cell.length_c   1.000
_cell.angle_alpha   90.00
_cell.angle_beta   90.00
_cell.angle_gamma   90.00
#
_symmetry.space_group_name_H-M   'P 1'
#
loop_
_entity.id
_entity.type
_entity.pdbx_description
1 polymer ?
#
loop_
_entity_poly.entity_id
_entity_poly.type
_entity_poly.pdbx_seq_one_letter_code
_entity_poly.pdbx_strand_id
1 'polypeptide(L)'
;MILHTPDLTIAQPALRLLRLYLSGDASALLGDEWKGYRFTNGLIFVPEWRNGFAPHEIRAFFWRCQLVSSLQSENNLLKSELDRRNQEIDALEIKADFYRRQLVLESRFGMILERSFS
;
A
#
# COMPACT_ATOMS: atom_id res chain seq x y z
N MET A 1 -51.95 10.20 47.93
CA MET A 1 -50.99 11.13 47.29
C MET A 1 -49.66 10.41 47.23
N ILE A 2 -49.43 9.63 46.17
CA ILE A 2 -48.21 8.86 45.97
C ILE A 2 -47.28 9.75 45.15
N LEU A 3 -46.18 10.19 45.76
CA LEU A 3 -45.15 10.96 45.08
C LEU A 3 -44.48 10.05 44.06
N HIS A 4 -44.78 10.28 42.78
CA HIS A 4 -44.09 9.65 41.66
C HIS A 4 -42.72 10.34 41.56
N THR A 5 -41.67 9.71 42.09
CA THR A 5 -40.30 10.11 41.79
C THR A 5 -40.07 9.84 40.31
N PRO A 6 -39.71 10.85 39.48
CA PRO A 6 -39.40 10.58 38.10
C PRO A 6 -38.09 9.78 38.06
N ASP A 7 -38.17 8.51 37.68
CA ASP A 7 -37.00 7.72 37.37
C ASP A 7 -36.23 8.46 36.27
N LEU A 8 -35.06 8.98 36.64
CA LEU A 8 -34.12 9.62 35.73
C LEU A 8 -33.54 8.52 34.82
N THR A 9 -34.33 8.03 33.87
CA THR A 9 -33.96 7.00 32.91
C THR A 9 -33.05 7.62 31.87
N ILE A 10 -31.78 7.81 32.23
CA ILE A 10 -30.74 8.22 31.29
C ILE A 10 -30.70 7.18 30.17
N ALA A 11 -30.97 7.63 28.94
CA ALA A 11 -30.96 6.76 27.76
C ALA A 11 -29.60 6.06 27.63
N GLN A 12 -29.60 4.77 27.27
CA GLN A 12 -28.37 3.97 27.12
C GLN A 12 -27.27 4.65 26.26
N PRO A 13 -27.59 5.37 25.16
CA PRO A 13 -26.59 6.13 24.41
C PRO A 13 -25.92 7.25 25.24
N ALA A 14 -26.68 7.96 26.08
CA ALA A 14 -26.15 9.00 26.95
C ALA A 14 -25.22 8.43 28.03
N LEU A 15 -25.53 7.23 28.54
CA LEU A 15 -24.65 6.52 29.48
C LEU A 15 -23.34 6.07 28.82
N ARG A 16 -23.37 5.65 27.56
CA ARG A 16 -22.15 5.33 26.77
C ARG A 16 -21.30 6.57 26.50
N LEU A 17 -21.92 7.71 26.18
CA LEU A 17 -21.21 8.98 26.01
C LEU A 17 -20.59 9.47 27.33
N LEU A 18 -21.30 9.32 28.45
CA LEU A 18 -20.76 9.63 29.78
C LEU A 18 -19.57 8.74 30.13
N ARG A 19 -19.64 7.43 29.80
CA ARG A 19 -18.49 6.53 29.95
C ARG A 19 -17.31 6.98 29.11
N LEU A 20 -17.51 7.30 27.83
CA LEU A 20 -16.44 7.86 26.99
C LEU A 20 -15.85 9.12 27.61
N TYR A 21 -16.68 10.05 28.10
CA TYR A 21 -16.21 11.31 28.67
C TYR A 21 -15.43 11.12 29.98
N LEU A 22 -15.84 10.17 30.83
CA LEU A 22 -15.25 9.95 32.16
C LEU A 22 -14.08 8.95 32.16
N SER A 23 -14.23 7.80 31.51
CA SER A 23 -13.19 6.75 31.48
C SER A 23 -12.30 6.83 30.24
N GLY A 24 -12.72 7.57 29.21
CA GLY A 24 -12.05 7.57 27.91
C GLY A 24 -12.18 6.25 27.17
N ASP A 25 -12.91 5.26 27.66
CA ASP A 25 -12.91 3.91 27.09
C ASP A 25 -13.63 3.88 25.73
N ALA A 26 -12.87 3.59 24.68
CA ALA A 26 -13.36 3.52 23.31
C ALA A 26 -14.35 2.37 23.10
N SER A 27 -14.19 1.27 23.84
CA SER A 27 -15.04 0.07 23.68
C SER A 27 -16.50 0.32 24.05
N ALA A 28 -16.77 1.31 24.93
CA ALA A 28 -18.12 1.68 25.33
C ALA A 28 -18.98 2.18 24.17
N LEU A 29 -18.37 2.70 23.10
CA LEU A 29 -19.06 3.21 21.92
C LEU A 29 -18.82 2.36 20.67
N LEU A 30 -17.60 1.89 20.47
CA LEU A 30 -17.16 1.26 19.23
C LEU A 30 -17.18 -0.28 19.28
N GLY A 31 -17.38 -0.88 20.46
CA GLY A 31 -17.46 -2.33 20.63
C GLY A 31 -16.16 -2.97 21.14
N ASP A 32 -16.19 -4.29 21.30
CA ASP A 32 -15.15 -5.05 22.02
C ASP A 32 -13.78 -5.04 21.32
N GLU A 33 -13.74 -4.80 20.01
CA GLU A 33 -12.51 -4.65 19.22
C GLU A 33 -11.68 -3.42 19.64
N TRP A 34 -12.29 -2.43 20.29
CA TRP A 34 -11.62 -1.23 20.81
C TRP A 34 -11.24 -1.34 22.29
N LYS A 35 -11.28 -2.55 22.86
CA LYS A 35 -10.90 -2.77 24.26
C LYS A 35 -9.44 -2.38 24.50
N GLY A 36 -9.22 -1.54 25.51
CA GLY A 36 -7.90 -1.01 25.86
C GLY A 36 -7.52 0.29 25.15
N TYR A 37 -8.25 0.69 24.11
CA TYR A 37 -8.07 2.00 23.49
C TYR A 37 -8.74 3.07 24.34
N ARG A 38 -8.07 4.23 24.47
CA ARG A 38 -8.58 5.33 25.30
C ARG A 38 -8.56 6.66 24.56
N PHE A 39 -9.66 7.41 24.65
CA PHE A 39 -9.78 8.79 24.20
C PHE A 39 -9.65 9.71 25.41
N THR A 40 -8.55 10.44 25.52
CA THR A 40 -8.33 11.39 26.62
C THR A 40 -7.70 12.65 26.08
N ASN A 41 -8.22 13.82 26.49
CA ASN A 41 -7.71 15.14 26.08
C ASN A 41 -7.63 15.33 24.55
N GLY A 42 -8.57 14.74 23.79
CA GLY A 42 -8.57 14.81 22.33
C GLY A 42 -7.50 13.96 21.64
N LEU A 43 -6.81 13.09 22.37
CA LEU A 43 -5.85 12.12 21.86
C LEU A 43 -6.43 10.72 21.91
N ILE A 44 -6.02 9.85 20.99
CA ILE A 44 -6.26 8.41 21.08
C ILE A 44 -5.01 7.70 21.59
N PHE A 45 -5.17 6.92 22.64
CA PHE A 45 -4.14 6.04 23.19
C PHE A 45 -4.39 4.63 22.71
N VAL A 46 -3.40 4.08 22.02
CA VAL A 46 -3.38 2.70 21.55
C VAL A 46 -2.77 1.83 22.66
N PRO A 47 -3.31 0.63 22.94
CA PRO A 47 -2.69 -0.30 23.88
C PRO A 47 -1.21 -0.50 23.57
N GLU A 48 -0.36 -0.59 24.59
CA GLU A 48 1.10 -0.78 24.48
C GLU A 48 1.90 0.45 24.01
N TRP A 49 1.23 1.50 23.52
CA TRP A 49 1.89 2.72 23.08
C TRP A 49 1.96 3.73 24.22
N ARG A 50 3.13 4.35 24.40
CA ARG A 50 3.37 5.31 25.50
C ARG A 50 2.65 6.64 25.29
N ASN A 51 2.57 7.09 24.05
CA ASN A 51 2.02 8.40 23.69
C ASN A 51 0.65 8.24 23.01
N GLY A 52 -0.22 9.20 23.25
CA GLY A 52 -1.48 9.33 22.53
C GLY A 52 -1.26 10.05 21.20
N PHE A 53 -2.11 9.75 20.22
CA PHE A 53 -2.07 10.36 18.91
C PHE A 53 -3.12 11.44 18.76
N ALA A 54 -2.71 12.58 18.24
CA ALA A 54 -3.61 13.63 17.83
C ALA A 54 -4.32 13.23 16.51
N PRO A 55 -5.53 13.77 16.25
CA PRO A 55 -6.28 13.44 15.04
C PRO A 55 -5.51 13.68 13.73
N HIS A 56 -4.64 14.68 13.69
CA HIS A 56 -3.83 14.97 12.51
C HIS A 56 -2.71 13.94 12.28
N GLU A 57 -2.17 13.34 13.34
CA GLU A 57 -1.17 12.28 13.26
C GLU A 57 -1.78 10.99 12.73
N ILE A 58 -2.99 10.63 13.19
CA ILE A 58 -3.75 9.50 12.66
C ILE A 58 -4.01 9.68 11.16
N ARG A 59 -4.45 10.87 10.74
CA ARG A 59 -4.61 11.18 9.31
C ARG A 59 -3.30 11.06 8.55
N ALA A 60 -2.19 11.54 9.13
CA ALA A 60 -0.87 11.40 8.52
C ALA A 60 -0.47 9.93 8.36
N PHE A 61 -0.74 9.06 9.34
CA PHE A 61 -0.51 7.62 9.22
C PHE A 61 -1.31 7.01 8.09
N PHE A 62 -2.61 7.32 8.00
CA PHE A 62 -3.46 6.83 6.91
C PHE A 62 -2.88 7.17 5.54
N TRP A 63 -2.53 8.45 5.31
CA TRP A 63 -1.95 8.88 4.05
C TRP A 63 -0.57 8.30 3.77
N ARG A 64 0.26 8.12 4.81
CA ARG A 64 1.56 7.44 4.67
C ARG A 64 1.40 6.00 4.25
N CYS A 65 0.50 5.24 4.88
CA CYS A 65 0.22 3.85 4.49
C CYS A 65 -0.27 3.79 3.03
N GLN A 66 -1.16 4.69 2.63
CA GLN A 66 -1.65 4.76 1.26
C GLN A 66 -0.53 5.07 0.26
N LEU A 67 0.34 6.03 0.59
CA LEU A 67 1.48 6.38 -0.24
C LEU A 67 2.46 5.22 -0.38
N VAL A 68 2.81 4.55 0.72
CA VAL A 68 3.71 3.38 0.70
C VAL A 68 3.13 2.27 -0.18
N SER A 69 1.83 1.96 -0.04
CA SER A 69 1.16 0.96 -0.87
C SER A 69 1.19 1.32 -2.37
N SER A 70 0.93 2.58 -2.69
CA SER A 70 1.00 3.08 -4.07
C SER A 70 2.41 2.96 -4.64
N LEU A 71 3.42 3.43 -3.90
CA LEU A 71 4.82 3.35 -4.32
C LEU A 71 5.30 1.91 -4.47
N GLN A 72 4.88 1.02 -3.59
CA GLN A 72 5.22 -0.41 -3.69
C GLN A 72 4.61 -1.05 -4.94
N SER A 73 3.37 -0.71 -5.27
CA SER A 73 2.71 -1.18 -6.49
C SER A 73 3.44 -0.68 -7.74
N GLU A 74 3.80 0.60 -7.78
CA GLU A 74 4.55 1.19 -8.89
C GLU A 74 5.95 0.56 -9.03
N ASN A 75 6.64 0.32 -7.91
CA ASN A 75 7.95 -0.34 -7.92
C ASN A 75 7.87 -1.76 -8.51
N ASN A 76 6.81 -2.50 -8.20
CA ASN A 76 6.61 -3.84 -8.76
C ASN A 76 6.36 -3.78 -10.27
N LEU A 77 5.54 -2.84 -10.74
CA LEU A 77 5.29 -2.65 -12.17
C LEU A 77 6.58 -2.30 -12.92
N LEU A 78 7.37 -1.37 -12.38
CA LEU A 78 8.65 -0.97 -12.98
C LEU A 78 9.64 -2.14 -13.05
N LYS A 79 9.72 -2.97 -12.02
CA LYS A 79 10.55 -4.18 -12.03
C LYS A 79 10.12 -5.16 -13.12
N SER A 80 8.82 -5.43 -13.22
CA SER A 80 8.30 -6.33 -14.26
C SER A 80 8.54 -5.80 -15.67
N GLU A 81 8.39 -4.49 -15.88
CA GLU A 81 8.70 -3.88 -17.17
C GLU A 81 10.20 -3.96 -17.50
N LEU A 82 11.06 -3.74 -16.50
CA LEU A 82 12.51 -3.87 -16.66
C LEU A 82 12.90 -5.30 -17.07
N ASP A 83 12.35 -6.31 -16.39
CA ASP A 83 12.58 -7.72 -16.74
C ASP A 83 12.11 -8.04 -18.16
N ARG A 84 10.92 -7.54 -18.55
CA ARG A 84 10.39 -7.68 -19.91
C ARG A 84 11.31 -7.07 -20.96
N ARG A 85 11.84 -5.86 -20.71
CA ARG A 85 12.76 -5.18 -21.62
C ARG A 85 14.10 -5.90 -21.75
N ASN A 86 14.63 -6.44 -20.66
CA ASN A 86 15.85 -7.25 -20.71
C ASN A 86 15.66 -8.46 -21.61
N GLN A 87 14.53 -9.17 -21.48
CA GLN A 87 14.23 -10.32 -22.35
C GLN A 87 14.09 -9.92 -23.83
N GLU A 88 13.48 -8.76 -24.12
CA GLU A 88 13.42 -8.22 -25.48
C GLU A 88 14.81 -7.93 -26.04
N ILE A 89 15.70 -7.33 -25.25
CA ILE A 89 17.08 -7.03 -25.63
C ILE A 89 17.83 -8.33 -25.94
N ASP A 90 17.80 -9.31 -25.04
CA ASP A 90 18.47 -10.60 -25.24
C ASP A 90 18.01 -11.29 -26.53
N ALA A 91 16.71 -11.26 -26.82
CA ALA A 91 16.15 -11.82 -28.05
C ALA A 91 16.60 -11.06 -29.31
N LEU A 92 16.75 -9.74 -29.23
CA LEU A 92 17.27 -8.92 -30.32
C LEU A 92 18.76 -9.15 -30.55
N GLU A 93 19.56 -9.33 -29.50
CA GLU A 93 20.98 -9.64 -29.60
C GLU A 93 21.21 -10.97 -30.34
N ILE A 94 20.45 -12.02 -29.99
CA ILE A 94 20.50 -13.31 -30.68
C ILE A 94 20.22 -13.16 -32.18
N LYS A 95 19.18 -12.38 -32.53
CA LYS A 95 18.82 -12.11 -33.94
C LYS A 95 19.91 -11.32 -34.65
N ALA A 96 20.44 -10.27 -34.02
CA ALA A 96 21.49 -9.43 -34.60
C ALA A 96 22.75 -10.26 -34.90
N ASP A 97 23.14 -11.15 -33.98
CA ASP A 97 24.26 -12.05 -34.17
C ASP A 97 24.04 -13.05 -35.30
N PHE A 98 22.84 -13.61 -35.41
CA PHE A 98 22.47 -14.48 -36.52
C PHE A 98 22.64 -13.75 -37.88
N TYR A 99 22.05 -12.56 -38.01
CA TYR A 99 22.14 -11.78 -39.25
C TYR A 99 23.56 -11.34 -39.56
N ARG A 100 24.37 -10.99 -38.55
CA ARG A 100 25.79 -10.67 -38.74
C ARG A 100 26.55 -11.86 -39.35
N ARG A 101 26.31 -13.08 -38.87
CA ARG A 101 26.93 -14.29 -39.43
C ARG A 101 26.45 -14.56 -40.86
N GLN A 102 25.15 -14.41 -41.11
CA GLN A 102 24.56 -14.60 -42.44
C GLN A 102 25.16 -13.63 -43.46
N LEU A 103 25.28 -12.35 -43.11
CA LEU A 103 25.86 -11.31 -43.98
C LEU A 103 27.32 -11.61 -44.36
N VAL A 104 28.11 -12.14 -43.42
CA VAL A 104 29.50 -12.58 -43.70
C VAL A 104 29.51 -13.74 -44.70
N LEU A 105 28.60 -14.70 -44.57
CA LEU A 105 28.49 -15.81 -45.52
C LEU A 105 28.06 -15.34 -46.91
N GLU A 106 27.03 -14.50 -46.99
CA GLU A 106 26.55 -13.91 -48.25
C GLU A 106 27.65 -13.12 -48.95
N SER A 107 28.42 -12.33 -48.20
CA SER A 107 29.56 -11.57 -48.74
C SER A 107 30.63 -12.49 -49.33
N ARG A 108 30.94 -13.61 -48.66
CA ARG A 108 31.90 -14.61 -49.16
C ARG A 108 31.39 -15.30 -50.42
N PHE A 109 30.11 -15.69 -50.46
CA PHE A 109 29.50 -16.26 -51.66
C PHE A 109 29.52 -15.27 -52.83
N GLY A 110 29.23 -13.99 -52.58
CA GLY A 110 29.33 -12.94 -53.58
C GLY A 110 30.73 -12.84 -54.19
N MET A 111 31.78 -12.84 -53.36
CA MET A 111 33.17 -12.84 -53.84
C MET A 111 33.53 -14.09 -54.65
N ILE A 112 33.04 -15.26 -54.26
CA ILE A 112 33.29 -16.50 -55.00
C ILE A 112 32.62 -16.45 -56.38
N LEU A 113 31.38 -15.97 -56.44
CA LEU A 113 30.64 -15.84 -57.69
C LEU A 113 31.30 -14.83 -58.63
N GLU A 114 31.75 -13.68 -58.11
CA GLU A 114 32.49 -12.68 -58.89
C GLU A 114 33.76 -13.26 -59.51
N ARG A 115 34.55 -14.03 -58.75
CA ARG A 115 35.77 -14.68 -59.25
C ARG A 115 35.54 -15.87 -60.19
N SER A 116 34.37 -16.50 -60.13
CA SER A 116 34.07 -17.70 -60.93
C SER A 116 33.46 -17.39 -62.29
N PHE A 117 32.84 -16.22 -62.44
CA PHE A 117 32.11 -15.82 -63.64
C PHE A 117 32.57 -14.49 -64.25
N SER A 118 33.70 -13.94 -63.78
CA SER A 118 34.46 -12.86 -64.43
C SER A 118 35.73 -13.39 -65.08
#